data_AF-A0A166TI87-F1
#
_entry.id   AF-A0A166TI87-F1
#
_cell.length_a   1.000
_cell.length_b   1.000
_cell.length_c   1.000
_cell.angle_alpha   90.00
_cell.angle_beta   90.00
_cell.angle_gamma   90.00
#
_symmetry.space_group_name_H-M   'P 1'
#
loop_
_entity.id
_entity.type
_entity.pdbx_description
1 polymer ?
#
loop_
_entity_poly.entity_id
_entity_poly.type
_entity_poly.pdbx_seq_one_letter_code
_entity_poly.pdbx_strand_id
1 'polypeptide(L)'
;MAARSAASLMVVAVLLCTFAVGPFSSGIADGQSATFVNNSPTNDRGDVIPITVHTDHGGTVNIGSAANGFWVQVNVTSGTTTLDLNTYRAADPNRTVTVGKGGIKGTPNVRIPSEKGPLQSGVYDMNVTVDGVTQDMGSFTVKKHTLGAARTGVLPEKTDVSEFDTADDLRAAVSPTENGTVAKDDQLVLAVNVSGMSGFLDKSMLDGSGEDVRVRFRETNAKRNTVANEFDGDEAKRLLIDDENDVLYLMLDTDGHGIEAGDSYEATFEIREDNPLVTQTETASTNFTVEKRRVSLDHSGDVLVVDGKTKVGGTTNLAPGTTINISAHDKGSGAFFWPKTATVTEDRTFGATFDFSGLESGRTFTVELRDQDQTLPGVVASSSEESTTTTTTTTTTTTTTTTTTTTTTTNTSTTTTYTTTTETAPPVTTQQPITAQSVSKDGLPGFGIPVALVALAAAAVLVVRRAQW
;
A
#
# COMPACT_ATOMS: atom_id res chain seq x y z
N MET A 1 -47.60 -67.43 -29.87
CA MET A 1 -46.36 -68.17 -29.59
C MET A 1 -45.26 -67.11 -29.47
N ALA A 2 -44.87 -66.72 -28.25
CA ALA A 2 -43.79 -67.33 -27.47
C ALA A 2 -42.44 -67.25 -28.21
N ALA A 3 -41.32 -66.80 -27.66
CA ALA A 3 -40.95 -66.18 -26.40
C ALA A 3 -39.46 -65.83 -26.52
N ARG A 4 -39.01 -64.79 -25.79
CA ARG A 4 -37.69 -64.66 -25.13
C ARG A 4 -36.39 -64.52 -25.96
N SER A 5 -35.81 -63.33 -25.80
CA SER A 5 -34.46 -63.05 -25.24
C SER A 5 -33.25 -63.86 -25.71
N ALA A 6 -32.22 -63.14 -26.17
CA ALA A 6 -30.92 -63.08 -25.46
C ALA A 6 -30.04 -61.99 -26.07
N ALA A 7 -29.71 -60.97 -25.27
CA ALA A 7 -28.64 -60.03 -25.54
C ALA A 7 -27.29 -60.77 -25.43
N SER A 8 -26.45 -60.67 -26.46
CA SER A 8 -25.06 -61.16 -26.38
C SER A 8 -24.21 -60.16 -25.61
N LEU A 9 -23.85 -60.57 -24.40
CA LEU A 9 -22.86 -59.96 -23.54
C LEU A 9 -21.47 -60.18 -24.18
N MET A 10 -20.78 -59.10 -24.56
CA MET A 10 -19.39 -59.15 -24.99
C MET A 10 -18.52 -59.22 -23.72
N VAL A 11 -18.09 -60.42 -23.34
CA VAL A 11 -17.14 -60.65 -22.24
C VAL A 11 -15.74 -60.35 -22.76
N VAL A 12 -15.19 -59.20 -22.38
CA VAL A 12 -13.75 -58.93 -22.46
C VAL A 12 -13.10 -59.69 -21.31
N ALA A 13 -12.32 -60.71 -21.63
CA ALA A 13 -11.46 -61.40 -20.68
C ALA A 13 -10.31 -60.45 -20.27
N VAL A 14 -10.49 -59.74 -19.16
CA VAL A 14 -9.38 -59.09 -18.46
C VAL A 14 -8.59 -60.20 -17.76
N LEU A 15 -7.38 -60.43 -18.25
CA LEU A 15 -6.40 -61.29 -17.60
C LEU A 15 -5.99 -60.61 -16.27
N LEU A 16 -6.63 -61.00 -15.16
CA LEU A 16 -6.15 -60.68 -13.82
C LEU A 16 -4.84 -61.43 -13.60
N CYS A 17 -3.71 -60.75 -13.74
CA CYS A 17 -2.48 -61.16 -13.07
C CYS A 17 -2.69 -60.96 -11.57
N THR A 18 -3.10 -62.02 -10.89
CA THR A 18 -3.03 -62.13 -9.43
C THR A 18 -1.56 -62.18 -9.02
N PHE A 19 -0.96 -61.01 -8.78
CA PHE A 19 0.18 -60.95 -7.87
C PHE A 19 -0.37 -61.14 -6.45
N ALA A 20 0.17 -62.13 -5.76
CA ALA A 20 -0.16 -62.42 -4.38
C ALA A 20 -0.02 -61.15 -3.54
N VAL A 21 -1.12 -60.74 -2.92
CA VAL A 21 -1.13 -59.74 -1.86
C VAL A 21 -0.48 -60.42 -0.65
N GLY A 22 0.86 -60.42 -0.62
CA GLY A 22 1.56 -60.53 0.65
C GLY A 22 1.10 -59.36 1.53
N PRO A 23 1.11 -59.48 2.86
CA PRO A 23 0.91 -58.31 3.70
C PRO A 23 1.97 -57.29 3.26
N PHE A 24 1.53 -56.22 2.61
CA PHE A 24 2.33 -55.01 2.56
C PHE A 24 2.47 -54.66 4.03
N SER A 25 3.63 -55.00 4.59
CA SER A 25 4.15 -54.28 5.72
C SER A 25 3.95 -52.82 5.35
N SER A 26 3.09 -52.15 6.12
CA SER A 26 3.13 -50.72 6.26
C SER A 26 4.50 -50.40 6.83
N GLY A 27 5.52 -50.43 5.97
CA GLY A 27 6.79 -49.80 6.21
C GLY A 27 6.45 -48.33 6.29
N ILE A 28 6.25 -47.85 7.52
CA ILE A 28 6.52 -46.46 7.85
C ILE A 28 7.91 -46.22 7.24
N ALA A 29 7.99 -45.34 6.23
CA ALA A 29 9.28 -44.93 5.69
C ALA A 29 10.00 -44.17 6.82
N ASP A 30 10.74 -44.91 7.62
CA ASP A 30 11.80 -44.39 8.44
C ASP A 30 12.87 -43.86 7.46
N GLY A 31 13.03 -42.53 7.36
CA GLY A 31 14.15 -41.94 6.63
C GLY A 31 13.83 -40.98 5.47
N GLN A 32 12.83 -40.09 5.56
CA GLN A 32 12.93 -38.84 4.78
C GLN A 32 14.15 -38.07 5.27
N SER A 33 15.18 -37.97 4.43
CA SER A 33 16.42 -37.26 4.77
C SER A 33 16.41 -35.79 4.33
N ALA A 34 15.33 -35.35 3.67
CA ALA A 34 15.13 -33.96 3.26
C ALA A 34 13.63 -33.64 3.09
N THR A 35 13.21 -32.44 3.49
CA THR A 35 11.84 -31.94 3.35
C THR A 35 11.79 -30.42 3.23
N PHE A 36 10.79 -29.89 2.53
CA PHE A 36 10.51 -28.46 2.51
C PHE A 36 9.78 -28.03 3.78
N VAL A 37 10.20 -26.91 4.38
CA VAL A 37 9.50 -26.30 5.53
C VAL A 37 8.15 -25.73 5.08
N ASN A 38 8.11 -25.12 3.89
CA ASN A 38 6.89 -24.78 3.17
C ASN A 38 6.99 -25.35 1.76
N ASN A 39 6.06 -26.25 1.41
CA ASN A 39 6.02 -26.92 0.11
C ASN A 39 5.17 -26.18 -0.94
N SER A 40 4.58 -25.04 -0.58
CA SER A 40 3.75 -24.18 -1.45
C SER A 40 4.00 -22.68 -1.21
N PRO A 41 5.26 -22.19 -1.12
CA PRO A 41 5.53 -20.77 -0.94
C PRO A 41 4.98 -19.96 -2.12
N THR A 42 4.56 -18.74 -1.84
CA THR A 42 3.92 -17.85 -2.80
C THR A 42 4.44 -16.43 -2.60
N ASN A 43 4.74 -15.74 -3.69
CA ASN A 43 5.02 -14.31 -3.67
C ASN A 43 4.75 -13.70 -5.06
N ASP A 44 4.83 -12.39 -5.21
CA ASP A 44 4.55 -11.71 -6.46
C ASP A 44 5.72 -11.72 -7.44
N ARG A 45 5.38 -11.62 -8.72
CA ARG A 45 6.34 -11.40 -9.80
C ARG A 45 7.09 -10.11 -9.54
N GLY A 46 8.39 -10.24 -9.33
CA GLY A 46 9.30 -9.15 -9.00
C GLY A 46 9.87 -9.24 -7.58
N ASP A 47 9.24 -10.02 -6.68
CA ASP A 47 9.70 -10.21 -5.31
C ASP A 47 10.62 -11.42 -5.15
N VAL A 48 11.05 -11.64 -3.91
CA VAL A 48 11.85 -12.78 -3.49
C VAL A 48 10.96 -13.84 -2.82
N ILE A 49 11.03 -15.08 -3.31
CA ILE A 49 10.34 -16.23 -2.71
C ILE A 49 11.35 -17.01 -1.85
N PRO A 50 11.19 -17.05 -0.52
CA PRO A 50 12.04 -17.88 0.33
C PRO A 50 11.63 -19.36 0.22
N ILE A 51 12.56 -20.19 -0.23
CA ILE A 51 12.42 -21.65 -0.30
C ILE A 51 13.28 -22.26 0.79
N THR A 52 12.64 -22.71 1.88
CA THR A 52 13.35 -23.29 3.02
C THR A 52 13.26 -24.81 3.00
N VAL A 53 14.42 -25.46 3.06
CA VAL A 53 14.57 -26.91 3.08
C VAL A 53 15.31 -27.33 4.35
N HIS A 54 14.85 -28.41 4.97
CA HIS A 54 15.58 -29.12 6.02
C HIS A 54 16.13 -30.42 5.45
N THR A 55 17.39 -30.72 5.74
CA THR A 55 18.06 -31.94 5.26
C THR A 55 18.94 -32.54 6.35
N ASP A 56 18.91 -33.86 6.54
CA ASP A 56 19.78 -34.56 7.50
C ASP A 56 21.22 -34.69 6.96
N HIS A 57 21.34 -34.78 5.63
CA HIS A 57 22.59 -34.85 4.88
C HIS A 57 22.57 -33.79 3.76
N GLY A 58 23.69 -33.58 3.07
CA GLY A 58 23.67 -32.71 1.88
C GLY A 58 22.71 -33.22 0.80
N GLY A 59 22.02 -32.31 0.13
CA GLY A 59 21.02 -32.63 -0.90
C GLY A 59 21.05 -31.64 -2.06
N THR A 60 20.30 -31.93 -3.11
CA THR A 60 20.09 -31.02 -4.25
C THR A 60 18.65 -30.57 -4.28
N VAL A 61 18.43 -29.26 -4.14
CA VAL A 61 17.13 -28.61 -4.35
C VAL A 61 17.02 -28.24 -5.83
N ASN A 62 15.97 -28.72 -6.49
CA ASN A 62 15.60 -28.35 -7.84
C ASN A 62 14.45 -27.34 -7.75
N ILE A 63 14.67 -26.13 -8.24
CA ILE A 63 13.70 -25.04 -8.28
C ILE A 63 13.28 -24.85 -9.74
N GLY A 64 12.02 -25.09 -10.04
CA GLY A 64 11.53 -25.14 -11.41
C GLY A 64 11.90 -26.45 -12.12
N SER A 65 11.59 -26.49 -13.41
CA SER A 65 11.90 -27.62 -14.29
C SER A 65 12.01 -27.14 -15.74
N ALA A 66 12.67 -27.95 -16.58
CA ALA A 66 12.79 -27.64 -18.01
C ALA A 66 11.43 -27.49 -18.72
N ALA A 67 10.39 -28.16 -18.23
CA ALA A 67 9.04 -28.05 -18.79
C ALA A 67 8.44 -26.63 -18.64
N ASN A 68 8.88 -25.89 -17.61
CA ASN A 68 8.40 -24.54 -17.32
C ASN A 68 9.35 -23.44 -17.81
N GLY A 69 10.38 -23.79 -18.60
CA GLY A 69 11.33 -22.81 -19.15
C GLY A 69 12.20 -22.12 -18.09
N PHE A 70 12.29 -22.66 -16.88
CA PHE A 70 13.10 -22.15 -15.79
C PHE A 70 13.53 -23.30 -14.88
N TRP A 71 14.84 -23.44 -14.64
CA TRP A 71 15.35 -24.50 -13.77
C TRP A 71 16.68 -24.13 -13.13
N VAL A 72 16.72 -24.19 -11.80
CA VAL A 72 17.92 -23.99 -10.98
C VAL A 72 18.15 -25.19 -10.09
N GLN A 73 19.40 -25.61 -9.95
CA GLN A 73 19.82 -26.65 -9.00
C GLN A 73 20.74 -26.04 -7.94
N VAL A 74 20.45 -26.31 -6.67
CA VAL A 74 21.26 -25.83 -5.54
C VAL A 74 21.64 -26.98 -4.64
N ASN A 75 22.95 -27.16 -4.42
CA ASN A 75 23.47 -28.18 -3.52
C ASN A 75 23.50 -27.64 -2.09
N VAL A 76 22.55 -28.03 -1.24
CA VAL A 76 22.49 -27.61 0.16
C VAL A 76 23.33 -28.52 1.05
N THR A 77 23.84 -27.98 2.16
CA THR A 77 24.45 -28.77 3.22
C THR A 77 23.39 -29.34 4.17
N SER A 78 23.77 -30.28 5.04
CA SER A 78 22.92 -30.73 6.14
C SER A 78 22.45 -29.56 7.02
N GLY A 79 21.30 -29.71 7.65
CA GLY A 79 20.61 -28.68 8.43
C GLY A 79 19.53 -27.96 7.61
N THR A 80 19.12 -26.80 8.11
CA THR A 80 18.11 -25.95 7.46
C THR A 80 18.78 -24.88 6.61
N THR A 81 18.38 -24.80 5.34
CA THR A 81 18.84 -23.78 4.39
C THR A 81 17.64 -23.06 3.78
N THR A 82 17.70 -21.74 3.74
CA THR A 82 16.73 -20.88 3.06
C THR A 82 17.39 -20.32 1.80
N LEU A 83 16.79 -20.65 0.66
CA LEU A 83 17.19 -20.19 -0.67
C LEU A 83 16.23 -19.09 -1.09
N ASP A 84 16.76 -17.93 -1.42
CA ASP A 84 15.97 -16.76 -1.80
C ASP A 84 15.90 -16.70 -3.32
N LEU A 85 14.78 -17.16 -3.88
CA LEU A 85 14.50 -17.10 -5.32
C LEU A 85 14.03 -15.70 -5.68
N ASN A 86 14.88 -14.92 -6.32
CA ASN A 86 14.55 -13.61 -6.84
C ASN A 86 13.82 -13.74 -8.18
N THR A 87 12.50 -13.51 -8.15
CA THR A 87 11.66 -13.69 -9.34
C THR A 87 11.88 -12.61 -10.39
N TYR A 88 12.39 -11.43 -10.03
CA TYR A 88 12.80 -10.38 -10.99
C TYR A 88 14.08 -10.76 -11.74
N ARG A 89 15.06 -11.33 -11.03
CA ARG A 89 16.39 -11.64 -11.55
C ARG A 89 16.51 -13.02 -12.20
N ALA A 90 15.39 -13.61 -12.60
CA ALA A 90 15.34 -14.99 -13.09
C ALA A 90 16.07 -15.26 -14.41
N ALA A 91 16.38 -14.20 -15.16
CA ALA A 91 17.22 -14.24 -16.35
C ALA A 91 18.73 -14.12 -16.03
N ASP A 92 19.08 -13.63 -14.84
CA ASP A 92 20.47 -13.44 -14.42
C ASP A 92 20.94 -14.63 -13.58
N PRO A 93 21.80 -15.51 -14.13
CA PRO A 93 22.22 -16.73 -13.45
C PRO A 93 23.00 -16.48 -12.15
N ASN A 94 23.55 -15.28 -11.95
CA ASN A 94 24.30 -14.93 -10.74
C ASN A 94 23.42 -14.35 -9.62
N ARG A 95 22.19 -13.93 -9.95
CA ARG A 95 21.30 -13.22 -9.01
C ARG A 95 19.94 -13.89 -8.84
N THR A 96 19.63 -14.93 -9.62
CA THR A 96 18.34 -15.64 -9.57
C THR A 96 18.07 -16.29 -8.21
N VAL A 97 19.08 -16.94 -7.61
CA VAL A 97 18.95 -17.57 -6.28
C VAL A 97 20.12 -17.14 -5.41
N THR A 98 19.84 -16.68 -4.21
CA THR A 98 20.84 -16.40 -3.17
C THR A 98 20.58 -17.23 -1.92
N VAL A 99 21.51 -17.21 -0.96
CA VAL A 99 21.37 -17.95 0.31
C VAL A 99 21.01 -16.95 1.40
N GLY A 100 19.76 -16.98 1.86
CA GLY A 100 19.32 -16.15 2.98
C GLY A 100 19.82 -16.68 4.32
N LYS A 101 19.79 -18.01 4.51
CA LYS A 101 20.25 -18.66 5.74
C LYS A 101 20.75 -20.08 5.47
N GLY A 102 21.71 -20.55 6.26
CA GLY A 102 22.25 -21.91 6.15
C GLY A 102 23.44 -21.99 5.20
N GLY A 103 23.63 -23.13 4.54
CA GLY A 103 24.85 -23.41 3.78
C GLY A 103 24.59 -24.15 2.47
N ILE A 104 25.37 -23.79 1.45
CA ILE A 104 25.39 -24.48 0.15
C ILE A 104 26.82 -24.93 -0.21
N LYS A 105 26.92 -25.92 -1.09
CA LYS A 105 28.18 -26.35 -1.70
C LYS A 105 28.31 -25.77 -3.11
N GLY A 106 29.28 -24.89 -3.29
CA GLY A 106 29.49 -24.18 -4.57
C GLY A 106 28.48 -23.06 -4.76
N THR A 107 28.13 -22.76 -6.01
CA THR A 107 27.14 -21.74 -6.38
C THR A 107 25.86 -22.40 -6.91
N PRO A 108 24.70 -21.71 -6.85
CA PRO A 108 23.52 -22.12 -7.59
C PRO A 108 23.85 -22.39 -9.06
N ASN A 109 23.33 -23.49 -9.59
CA ASN A 109 23.54 -23.92 -10.97
C ASN A 109 22.26 -23.68 -11.76
N VAL A 110 22.19 -22.53 -12.42
CA VAL A 110 21.07 -22.17 -13.29
C VAL A 110 21.20 -22.97 -14.58
N ARG A 111 20.38 -24.01 -14.70
CA ARG A 111 20.34 -24.90 -15.88
C ARG A 111 19.62 -24.23 -17.04
N ILE A 112 18.51 -23.57 -16.72
CA ILE A 112 17.66 -22.89 -17.69
C ILE A 112 17.25 -21.56 -17.04
N PRO A 113 17.85 -20.43 -17.44
CA PRO A 113 17.38 -19.12 -16.99
C PRO A 113 16.07 -18.75 -17.68
N SER A 114 15.33 -17.81 -17.11
CA SER A 114 14.16 -17.24 -17.79
C SER A 114 14.60 -16.43 -19.01
N GLU A 115 14.07 -16.75 -20.19
CA GLU A 115 14.32 -15.99 -21.43
C GLU A 115 13.47 -14.71 -21.53
N LYS A 116 12.56 -14.49 -20.58
CA LYS A 116 11.57 -13.38 -20.60
C LYS A 116 11.84 -12.33 -19.51
N GLY A 117 13.03 -12.33 -18.92
CA GLY A 117 13.33 -11.47 -17.77
C GLY A 117 12.73 -12.08 -16.49
N PRO A 118 11.94 -11.33 -15.71
CA PRO A 118 11.28 -11.85 -14.51
C PRO A 118 10.46 -13.12 -14.77
N LEU A 119 10.35 -14.01 -13.78
CA LEU A 119 9.48 -15.19 -13.86
C LEU A 119 8.05 -14.78 -14.18
N GLN A 120 7.39 -15.54 -15.05
CA GLN A 120 5.98 -15.32 -15.34
C GLN A 120 5.13 -15.78 -14.16
N SER A 121 3.97 -15.14 -13.97
CA SER A 121 3.01 -15.60 -12.96
C SER A 121 2.55 -17.02 -13.28
N GLY A 122 2.53 -17.90 -12.29
CA GLY A 122 2.20 -19.31 -12.48
C GLY A 122 2.67 -20.18 -11.31
N VAL A 123 2.42 -21.47 -11.44
CA VAL A 123 2.86 -22.50 -10.48
C VAL A 123 4.05 -23.24 -11.07
N TYR A 124 5.12 -23.35 -10.31
CA TYR A 124 6.35 -24.01 -10.72
C TYR A 124 6.67 -25.14 -9.77
N ASP A 125 7.02 -26.31 -10.29
CA ASP A 125 7.40 -27.44 -9.46
C ASP A 125 8.77 -27.22 -8.80
N MET A 126 8.94 -27.82 -7.62
CA MET A 126 10.23 -27.93 -6.96
C MET A 126 10.35 -29.28 -6.28
N ASN A 127 11.57 -29.79 -6.12
CA ASN A 127 11.82 -31.01 -5.37
C ASN A 127 13.17 -30.94 -4.67
N VAL A 128 13.34 -31.77 -3.65
CA VAL A 128 14.65 -32.00 -3.03
C VAL A 128 15.03 -33.47 -3.19
N THR A 129 16.27 -33.69 -3.58
CA THR A 129 16.85 -35.01 -3.80
C THR A 129 18.06 -35.21 -2.89
N VAL A 130 18.25 -36.44 -2.43
CA VAL A 130 19.46 -36.88 -1.72
C VAL A 130 19.99 -38.09 -2.47
N ASP A 131 21.27 -38.04 -2.85
CA ASP A 131 21.92 -39.05 -3.70
C ASP A 131 21.14 -39.39 -4.99
N GLY A 132 20.47 -38.38 -5.57
CA GLY A 132 19.65 -38.51 -6.78
C GLY A 132 18.26 -39.10 -6.58
N VAL A 133 17.88 -39.45 -5.34
CA VAL A 133 16.55 -39.95 -5.00
C VAL A 133 15.70 -38.80 -4.44
N THR A 134 14.55 -38.53 -5.05
CA THR A 134 13.58 -37.54 -4.56
C THR A 134 13.09 -37.89 -3.17
N GLN A 135 13.29 -36.97 -2.23
CA GLN A 135 12.87 -37.11 -0.83
C GLN A 135 11.55 -36.39 -0.56
N ASP A 136 11.36 -35.22 -1.20
CA ASP A 136 10.16 -34.41 -1.06
C ASP A 136 9.92 -33.58 -2.33
N MET A 137 8.65 -33.22 -2.55
CA MET A 137 8.18 -32.46 -3.71
C MET A 137 7.26 -31.33 -3.24
N GLY A 138 7.33 -30.21 -3.94
CA GLY A 138 6.46 -29.06 -3.71
C GLY A 138 6.27 -28.27 -4.98
N SER A 139 5.67 -27.10 -4.83
CA SER A 139 5.58 -26.11 -5.89
C SER A 139 5.74 -24.72 -5.28
N PHE A 140 6.06 -23.72 -6.07
CA PHE A 140 5.96 -22.33 -5.65
C PHE A 140 5.05 -21.57 -6.62
N THR A 141 4.34 -20.58 -6.10
CA THR A 141 3.45 -19.75 -6.90
C THR A 141 4.04 -18.36 -7.06
N VAL A 142 4.15 -17.91 -8.30
CA VAL A 142 4.44 -16.52 -8.65
C VAL A 142 3.10 -15.83 -8.96
N LYS A 143 2.66 -14.92 -8.09
CA LYS A 143 1.50 -14.07 -8.32
C LYS A 143 1.82 -12.98 -9.35
N LYS A 144 0.79 -12.30 -9.85
CA LYS A 144 0.98 -11.15 -10.76
C LYS A 144 1.37 -9.93 -9.96
N HIS A 145 2.27 -9.11 -10.50
CA HIS A 145 2.50 -7.74 -10.03
C HIS A 145 1.18 -6.95 -9.96
N THR A 146 1.06 -6.10 -8.94
CA THR A 146 -0.06 -5.18 -8.78
C THR A 146 0.41 -3.80 -8.37
N LEU A 147 -0.27 -2.77 -8.87
CA LEU A 147 -0.18 -1.39 -8.40
C LEU A 147 -1.56 -0.90 -7.95
N GLY A 148 -1.60 -0.38 -6.74
CA GLY A 148 -2.77 0.18 -6.08
C GLY A 148 -2.65 1.68 -5.82
N ALA A 149 -3.31 2.14 -4.77
CA ALA A 149 -3.34 3.56 -4.42
C ALA A 149 -2.05 4.02 -3.72
N ALA A 150 -1.75 5.31 -3.87
CA ALA A 150 -0.78 6.02 -3.04
C ALA A 150 -1.49 6.85 -1.96
N ARG A 151 -0.90 6.93 -0.77
CA ARG A 151 -1.42 7.67 0.39
C ARG A 151 -0.30 8.31 1.18
N THR A 152 -0.66 9.27 2.01
CA THR A 152 0.27 10.00 2.86
C THR A 152 0.05 9.72 4.35
N GLY A 153 1.15 9.60 5.06
CA GLY A 153 1.24 9.58 6.52
C GLY A 153 2.22 10.63 7.01
N VAL A 154 2.31 10.77 8.32
CA VAL A 154 3.18 11.74 8.99
C VAL A 154 3.86 11.10 10.19
N LEU A 155 5.12 11.47 10.41
CA LEU A 155 5.89 11.19 11.62
C LEU A 155 6.35 12.51 12.24
N PRO A 156 6.54 12.56 13.58
CA PRO A 156 7.19 13.69 14.23
C PRO A 156 8.57 14.01 13.61
N GLU A 157 8.93 15.29 13.56
CA GLU A 157 10.24 15.81 13.12
C GLU A 157 11.42 14.98 13.63
N LYS A 158 11.41 14.65 14.93
CA LYS A 158 12.53 14.00 15.64
C LYS A 158 12.54 12.48 15.52
N THR A 159 11.66 11.88 14.73
CA THR A 159 11.64 10.42 14.55
C THR A 159 12.89 9.98 13.80
N ASP A 160 13.68 9.11 14.40
CA ASP A 160 14.81 8.49 13.71
C ASP A 160 14.32 7.28 12.89
N VAL A 161 14.06 7.51 11.61
CA VAL A 161 13.57 6.45 10.71
C VAL A 161 14.60 5.34 10.47
N SER A 162 15.87 5.53 10.84
CA SER A 162 16.88 4.48 10.73
C SER A 162 16.74 3.40 11.80
N GLU A 163 16.01 3.67 12.89
CA GLU A 163 15.68 2.70 13.94
C GLU A 163 14.55 1.74 13.53
N PHE A 164 13.86 1.99 12.41
CA PHE A 164 12.86 1.05 11.89
C PHE A 164 13.55 -0.12 11.19
N ASP A 165 13.64 -1.23 11.90
CA ASP A 165 14.16 -2.50 11.40
C ASP A 165 13.17 -3.15 10.42
N THR A 166 11.86 -2.98 10.64
CA THR A 166 10.79 -3.60 9.86
C THR A 166 9.70 -2.62 9.44
N ALA A 167 8.85 -3.04 8.49
CA ALA A 167 7.65 -2.29 8.12
C ALA A 167 6.65 -2.15 9.28
N ASP A 168 6.59 -3.14 10.16
CA ASP A 168 5.72 -3.17 11.33
C ASP A 168 6.06 -2.05 12.30
N ASP A 169 7.35 -1.81 12.53
CA ASP A 169 7.83 -0.72 13.39
C ASP A 169 7.39 0.64 12.84
N LEU A 170 7.53 0.84 11.52
CA LEU A 170 7.04 2.04 10.85
C LEU A 170 5.52 2.16 10.92
N ARG A 171 4.77 1.09 10.64
CA ARG A 171 3.29 1.09 10.68
C ARG A 171 2.75 1.42 12.06
N ALA A 172 3.45 1.02 13.11
CA ALA A 172 3.10 1.35 14.50
C ALA A 172 3.37 2.83 14.84
N ALA A 173 4.36 3.47 14.20
CA ALA A 173 4.74 4.85 14.45
C ALA A 173 4.01 5.88 13.58
N VAL A 174 3.69 5.54 12.33
CA VAL A 174 3.12 6.47 11.35
C VAL A 174 1.66 6.77 11.64
N SER A 175 1.29 8.05 11.58
CA SER A 175 -0.10 8.50 11.66
C SER A 175 -0.61 8.91 10.29
N PRO A 176 -1.90 8.73 9.97
CA PRO A 176 -2.47 9.25 8.73
C PRO A 176 -2.43 10.79 8.72
N THR A 177 -2.21 11.38 7.55
CA THR A 177 -2.37 12.84 7.38
C THR A 177 -3.84 13.25 7.46
N GLU A 178 -4.14 14.42 8.01
CA GLU A 178 -5.48 15.01 7.94
C GLU A 178 -5.64 15.74 6.61
N ASN A 179 -6.44 15.18 5.69
CA ASN A 179 -6.67 15.74 4.35
C ASN A 179 -5.37 16.02 3.55
N GLY A 180 -4.33 15.20 3.74
CA GLY A 180 -3.04 15.38 3.08
C GLY A 180 -2.19 16.52 3.67
N THR A 181 -2.55 17.09 4.83
CA THR A 181 -1.75 18.13 5.48
C THR A 181 -0.63 17.55 6.33
N VAL A 182 0.58 18.11 6.15
CA VAL A 182 1.78 17.85 6.95
C VAL A 182 2.27 19.18 7.52
N ALA A 183 2.55 19.26 8.82
CA ALA A 183 3.18 20.46 9.35
C ALA A 183 4.64 20.51 8.92
N LYS A 184 5.13 21.70 8.60
CA LYS A 184 6.53 21.95 8.27
C LYS A 184 7.43 21.38 9.37
N ASP A 185 8.54 20.79 8.97
CA ASP A 185 9.53 20.09 9.81
C ASP A 185 9.09 18.69 10.29
N ASP A 186 7.79 18.35 10.25
CA ASP A 186 7.39 16.94 10.40
C ASP A 186 7.79 16.14 9.14
N GLN A 187 7.93 14.82 9.29
CA GLN A 187 8.34 13.97 8.19
C GLN A 187 7.11 13.43 7.46
N LEU A 188 7.10 13.55 6.13
CA LEU A 188 6.10 12.93 5.25
C LEU A 188 6.45 11.46 5.06
N VAL A 189 5.43 10.60 5.14
CA VAL A 189 5.53 9.19 4.72
C VAL A 189 4.64 8.99 3.50
N LEU A 190 5.23 8.77 2.33
CA LEU A 190 4.51 8.30 1.15
C LEU A 190 4.39 6.77 1.24
N ALA A 191 3.18 6.25 1.20
CA ALA A 191 2.93 4.81 1.13
C ALA A 191 2.23 4.48 -0.20
N VAL A 192 2.79 3.55 -0.97
CA VAL A 192 2.26 3.10 -2.26
C VAL A 192 1.97 1.61 -2.15
N ASN A 193 0.73 1.21 -2.42
CA ASN A 193 0.39 -0.21 -2.48
C ASN A 193 0.93 -0.77 -3.80
N VAL A 194 2.00 -1.55 -3.75
CA VAL A 194 2.67 -2.11 -4.92
C VAL A 194 3.38 -3.41 -4.54
N SER A 195 3.15 -4.47 -5.30
CA SER A 195 3.84 -5.76 -5.13
C SER A 195 5.02 -5.89 -6.10
N GLY A 196 5.90 -6.87 -5.94
CA GLY A 196 6.94 -7.18 -6.94
C GLY A 196 8.16 -6.26 -6.94
N MET A 197 8.41 -5.48 -5.88
CA MET A 197 9.49 -4.49 -5.85
C MET A 197 10.77 -4.99 -5.14
N SER A 198 10.67 -5.94 -4.19
CA SER A 198 11.82 -6.30 -3.34
C SER A 198 12.95 -7.02 -4.05
N GLY A 199 12.70 -7.61 -5.22
CA GLY A 199 13.73 -8.31 -5.99
C GLY A 199 14.73 -7.38 -6.68
N PHE A 200 14.48 -6.07 -6.75
CA PHE A 200 15.39 -5.18 -7.47
C PHE A 200 15.46 -3.75 -6.97
N LEU A 201 14.41 -3.25 -6.31
CA LEU A 201 14.26 -1.83 -6.08
C LEU A 201 15.18 -1.37 -4.94
N ASP A 202 16.06 -0.42 -5.27
CA ASP A 202 16.84 0.35 -4.32
C ASP A 202 16.37 1.80 -4.32
N LYS A 203 16.54 2.50 -3.18
CA LYS A 203 16.15 3.92 -3.06
C LYS A 203 16.77 4.79 -4.16
N SER A 204 18.03 4.54 -4.50
CA SER A 204 18.76 5.30 -5.53
C SER A 204 18.21 5.13 -6.94
N MET A 205 17.30 4.19 -7.17
CA MET A 205 16.67 3.99 -8.47
C MET A 205 15.45 4.89 -8.66
N LEU A 206 14.91 5.48 -7.58
CA LEU A 206 13.65 6.21 -7.58
C LEU A 206 13.71 7.58 -8.28
N ASP A 207 14.84 7.96 -8.85
CA ASP A 207 14.98 9.06 -9.82
C ASP A 207 14.58 8.65 -11.25
N GLY A 208 14.33 7.35 -11.48
CA GLY A 208 14.06 6.80 -12.79
C GLY A 208 15.31 6.40 -13.57
N SER A 209 16.51 6.46 -12.98
CA SER A 209 17.75 6.03 -13.63
C SER A 209 17.96 4.52 -13.58
N GLY A 210 17.34 3.84 -12.61
CA GLY A 210 17.47 2.40 -12.40
C GLY A 210 16.16 1.66 -12.60
N GLU A 211 16.18 0.65 -13.48
CA GLU A 211 15.06 -0.27 -13.71
C GLU A 211 13.73 0.45 -14.04
N ASP A 212 13.79 1.68 -14.56
CA ASP A 212 12.64 2.46 -15.02
C ASP A 212 11.52 2.68 -13.99
N VAL A 213 11.88 2.76 -12.71
CA VAL A 213 10.97 3.12 -11.60
C VAL A 213 11.30 4.52 -11.09
N ARG A 214 10.30 5.37 -10.85
CA ARG A 214 10.51 6.73 -10.32
C ARG A 214 9.45 7.08 -9.27
N VAL A 215 9.86 7.83 -8.25
CA VAL A 215 8.94 8.65 -7.46
C VAL A 215 9.30 10.11 -7.71
N ARG A 216 8.32 10.93 -8.07
CA ARG A 216 8.50 12.35 -8.34
C ARG A 216 7.59 13.17 -7.45
N PHE A 217 8.13 14.22 -6.85
CA PHE A 217 7.39 15.21 -6.08
C PHE A 217 7.39 16.51 -6.84
N ARG A 218 6.22 17.02 -7.21
CA ARG A 218 6.11 18.25 -8.01
C ARG A 218 5.12 19.23 -7.40
N GLU A 219 5.56 20.45 -7.17
CA GLU A 219 4.73 21.54 -6.66
C GLU A 219 3.60 21.85 -7.66
N THR A 220 2.38 21.91 -7.16
CA THR A 220 1.14 22.08 -7.94
C THR A 220 0.57 23.48 -7.85
N ASN A 221 1.01 24.27 -6.86
CA ASN A 221 0.52 25.62 -6.59
C ASN A 221 1.60 26.71 -6.75
N ALA A 222 2.62 26.43 -7.57
CA ALA A 222 3.68 27.38 -7.92
C ALA A 222 3.11 28.72 -8.39
N LYS A 223 3.77 29.81 -7.98
CA LYS A 223 3.35 31.18 -8.31
C LYS A 223 3.43 31.42 -9.82
N ARG A 224 2.61 32.36 -10.30
CA ARG A 224 2.67 32.79 -11.72
C ARG A 224 4.07 33.27 -12.05
N ASN A 225 4.60 32.79 -13.18
CA ASN A 225 5.94 33.10 -13.69
C ASN A 225 7.10 32.59 -12.81
N THR A 226 6.89 31.60 -11.94
CA THR A 226 7.97 30.86 -11.27
C THR A 226 8.07 29.43 -11.80
N VAL A 227 9.21 28.78 -11.56
CA VAL A 227 9.37 27.34 -11.80
C VAL A 227 8.80 26.62 -10.59
N ALA A 228 8.04 25.54 -10.82
CA ALA A 228 7.55 24.68 -9.75
C ALA A 228 8.71 23.94 -9.09
N ASN A 229 8.73 23.88 -7.77
CA ASN A 229 9.68 23.03 -7.07
C ASN A 229 9.45 21.56 -7.44
N GLU A 230 10.52 20.82 -7.74
CA GLU A 230 10.46 19.41 -8.13
C GLU A 230 11.71 18.68 -7.64
N PHE A 231 11.52 17.48 -7.10
CA PHE A 231 12.59 16.58 -6.64
C PHE A 231 12.12 15.13 -6.73
N ASP A 232 13.06 14.19 -6.62
CA ASP A 232 12.82 12.77 -6.83
C ASP A 232 12.95 11.95 -5.55
N GLY A 233 12.45 10.71 -5.60
CA GLY A 233 12.36 9.84 -4.43
C GLY A 233 13.69 9.25 -3.97
N ASP A 234 14.73 9.32 -4.78
CA ASP A 234 16.09 8.93 -4.37
C ASP A 234 16.66 9.86 -3.30
N GLU A 235 16.21 11.12 -3.32
CA GLU A 235 16.53 12.13 -2.31
C GLU A 235 15.82 11.91 -0.96
N ALA A 236 14.85 10.99 -0.89
CA ALA A 236 14.15 10.69 0.35
C ALA A 236 15.11 10.19 1.45
N LYS A 237 14.71 10.32 2.71
CA LYS A 237 15.49 9.88 3.86
C LYS A 237 15.66 8.36 3.87
N ARG A 238 14.55 7.63 3.68
CA ARG A 238 14.53 6.16 3.73
C ARG A 238 13.47 5.58 2.81
N LEU A 239 13.81 4.46 2.19
CA LEU A 239 12.90 3.53 1.53
C LEU A 239 12.75 2.30 2.42
N LEU A 240 11.53 1.81 2.59
CA LEU A 240 11.24 0.55 3.24
C LEU A 240 10.15 -0.18 2.45
N ILE A 241 10.34 -1.48 2.19
CA ILE A 241 9.40 -2.31 1.45
C ILE A 241 8.77 -3.32 2.42
N ASP A 242 7.45 -3.33 2.48
CA ASP A 242 6.62 -4.29 3.23
C ASP A 242 6.12 -5.35 2.25
N ASP A 243 6.93 -6.37 2.01
CA ASP A 243 6.61 -7.48 1.10
C ASP A 243 5.38 -8.27 1.56
N GLU A 244 5.09 -8.28 2.86
CA GLU A 244 3.95 -9.04 3.41
C GLU A 244 2.61 -8.37 3.09
N ASN A 245 2.61 -7.04 3.00
CA ASN A 245 1.42 -6.23 2.77
C ASN A 245 1.39 -5.55 1.38
N ASP A 246 2.40 -5.82 0.54
CA ASP A 246 2.57 -5.20 -0.77
C ASP A 246 2.57 -3.66 -0.68
N VAL A 247 3.36 -3.09 0.24
CA VAL A 247 3.46 -1.63 0.42
C VAL A 247 4.89 -1.14 0.38
N LEU A 248 5.14 -0.15 -0.47
CA LEU A 248 6.37 0.63 -0.48
C LEU A 248 6.17 1.89 0.38
N TYR A 249 7.11 2.14 1.30
CA TYR A 249 7.16 3.33 2.14
C TYR A 249 8.39 4.19 1.81
N LEU A 250 8.15 5.48 1.57
CA LEU A 250 9.19 6.47 1.33
C LEU A 250 9.05 7.61 2.35
N MET A 251 10.09 7.85 3.13
CA MET A 251 10.10 8.85 4.21
C MET A 251 10.90 10.07 3.78
N LEU A 252 10.31 11.26 3.90
CA LEU A 252 10.86 12.53 3.45
C LEU A 252 10.81 13.56 4.57
N ASP A 253 11.90 14.30 4.77
CA ASP A 253 11.91 15.44 5.68
C ASP A 253 11.34 16.69 4.97
N THR A 254 10.31 17.32 5.55
CA THR A 254 9.71 18.53 4.93
C THR A 254 10.53 19.81 5.17
N ASP A 255 11.69 19.71 5.80
CA ASP A 255 12.69 20.79 5.90
C ASP A 255 13.78 20.77 4.83
N GLY A 256 13.81 19.71 4.01
CA GLY A 256 14.64 19.60 2.84
C GLY A 256 13.98 20.10 1.55
N HIS A 257 14.72 19.91 0.45
CA HIS A 257 14.22 19.99 -0.94
C HIS A 257 13.54 21.30 -1.34
N GLY A 258 13.82 22.41 -0.64
CA GLY A 258 13.21 23.71 -0.96
C GLY A 258 11.71 23.80 -0.65
N ILE A 259 11.18 22.90 0.17
CA ILE A 259 9.77 22.87 0.55
C ILE A 259 9.46 24.03 1.49
N GLU A 260 8.51 24.88 1.12
CA GLU A 260 8.01 25.98 1.94
C GLU A 260 6.62 25.68 2.51
N ALA A 261 6.31 26.34 3.63
CA ALA A 261 4.98 26.25 4.22
C ALA A 261 3.96 27.03 3.36
N GLY A 262 2.92 26.34 2.92
CA GLY A 262 1.91 26.80 1.96
C GLY A 262 1.99 26.06 0.62
N ASP A 263 3.07 25.32 0.36
CA ASP A 263 3.24 24.56 -0.86
C ASP A 263 2.35 23.30 -0.88
N SER A 264 1.83 22.98 -2.05
CA SER A 264 1.06 21.77 -2.32
C SER A 264 1.78 20.96 -3.39
N TYR A 265 1.97 19.67 -3.16
CA TYR A 265 2.70 18.78 -4.06
C TYR A 265 1.81 17.62 -4.51
N GLU A 266 2.02 17.18 -5.75
CA GLU A 266 1.63 15.85 -6.23
C GLU A 266 2.86 14.95 -6.11
N ALA A 267 2.71 13.83 -5.39
CA ALA A 267 3.67 12.75 -5.34
C ALA A 267 3.22 11.64 -6.29
N THR A 268 4.05 11.29 -7.26
CA THR A 268 3.75 10.32 -8.32
C THR A 268 4.77 9.19 -8.31
N PHE A 269 4.32 7.96 -8.02
CA PHE A 269 5.05 6.73 -8.25
C PHE A 269 4.76 6.21 -9.65
N GLU A 270 5.79 5.82 -10.39
CA GLU A 270 5.71 5.40 -11.78
C GLU A 270 6.61 4.18 -12.03
N ILE A 271 6.06 3.16 -12.68
CA ILE A 271 6.82 2.07 -13.29
C ILE A 271 6.65 2.21 -14.79
N ARG A 272 7.69 2.60 -15.52
CA ARG A 272 7.59 2.85 -16.97
C ARG A 272 7.57 1.56 -17.76
N GLU A 273 7.10 1.67 -19.01
CA GLU A 273 6.96 0.55 -19.95
C GLU A 273 8.25 -0.21 -20.27
N ASP A 274 9.42 0.41 -20.07
CA ASP A 274 10.72 -0.24 -20.23
C ASP A 274 11.07 -1.20 -19.08
N ASN A 275 10.40 -1.09 -17.92
CA ASN A 275 10.53 -2.06 -16.84
C ASN A 275 9.82 -3.38 -17.22
N PRO A 276 10.50 -4.55 -17.18
CA PRO A 276 9.95 -5.82 -17.63
C PRO A 276 8.80 -6.38 -16.77
N LEU A 277 8.46 -5.76 -15.64
CA LEU A 277 7.31 -6.11 -14.82
C LEU A 277 5.98 -5.71 -15.45
N VAL A 278 5.96 -4.60 -16.18
CA VAL A 278 4.76 -4.01 -16.76
C VAL A 278 4.82 -4.07 -18.29
N THR A 279 3.68 -3.92 -18.96
CA THR A 279 3.61 -3.85 -20.44
C THR A 279 3.31 -2.45 -20.96
N GLN A 280 3.00 -1.53 -20.04
CA GLN A 280 2.73 -0.12 -20.27
C GLN A 280 3.06 0.61 -18.98
N THR A 281 3.26 1.92 -19.04
CA THR A 281 3.52 2.71 -17.82
C THR A 281 2.35 2.59 -16.84
N GLU A 282 2.65 2.22 -15.59
CA GLU A 282 1.71 2.20 -14.47
C GLU A 282 2.05 3.33 -13.49
N THR A 283 1.03 3.94 -12.90
CA THR A 283 1.20 5.15 -12.07
C THR A 283 0.24 5.16 -10.88
N ALA A 284 0.75 5.60 -9.73
CA ALA A 284 -0.04 5.92 -8.55
C ALA A 284 0.35 7.30 -8.04
N SER A 285 -0.63 8.19 -7.84
CA SER A 285 -0.40 9.55 -7.34
C SER A 285 -1.18 9.83 -6.06
N THR A 286 -0.65 10.74 -5.25
CA THR A 286 -1.35 11.33 -4.10
C THR A 286 -0.89 12.77 -3.90
N ASN A 287 -1.69 13.58 -3.19
CA ASN A 287 -1.39 14.99 -2.94
C ASN A 287 -1.15 15.24 -1.47
N PHE A 288 -0.24 16.16 -1.16
CA PHE A 288 -0.08 16.71 0.19
C PHE A 288 0.15 18.21 0.15
N THR A 289 -0.12 18.86 1.29
CA THR A 289 0.16 20.27 1.51
C THR A 289 0.99 20.42 2.77
N VAL A 290 2.05 21.23 2.68
CA VAL A 290 2.88 21.54 3.83
C VAL A 290 2.38 22.82 4.46
N GLU A 291 2.07 22.80 5.75
CA GLU A 291 1.55 23.95 6.47
C GLU A 291 2.51 24.45 7.55
N LYS A 292 2.40 25.73 7.91
CA LYS A 292 3.16 26.25 9.06
C LYS A 292 2.77 25.47 10.32
N ARG A 293 3.77 25.15 11.15
CA ARG A 293 3.55 24.62 12.50
C ARG A 293 2.68 25.59 13.29
N ARG A 294 1.65 25.07 13.96
CA ARG A 294 0.70 25.83 14.78
C ARG A 294 0.41 25.06 16.05
N VAL A 295 0.53 25.76 17.17
CA VAL A 295 0.14 25.30 18.48
C VAL A 295 -0.75 26.39 19.09
N SER A 296 -1.88 26.00 19.64
CA SER A 296 -2.81 26.89 20.31
C SER A 296 -3.08 26.37 21.70
N LEU A 297 -3.05 27.26 22.70
CA LEU A 297 -3.48 26.93 24.05
C LEU A 297 -4.98 27.16 24.18
N ASP A 298 -5.65 26.30 24.94
CA ASP A 298 -7.05 26.46 25.29
C ASP A 298 -7.15 27.44 26.47
N HIS A 299 -7.67 28.64 26.20
CA HIS A 299 -7.94 29.64 27.23
C HIS A 299 -9.10 30.55 26.83
N SER A 300 -9.70 31.21 27.82
CA SER A 300 -10.74 32.22 27.63
C SER A 300 -10.20 33.61 27.93
N GLY A 301 -10.26 34.53 26.97
CA GLY A 301 -9.74 35.89 27.12
C GLY A 301 -8.21 35.97 27.02
N ASP A 302 -7.60 37.05 27.52
CA ASP A 302 -6.16 37.31 27.33
C ASP A 302 -5.24 36.61 28.35
N VAL A 303 -5.82 35.92 29.35
CA VAL A 303 -5.11 35.31 30.47
C VAL A 303 -5.64 33.90 30.72
N LEU A 304 -4.75 32.96 31.02
CA LEU A 304 -5.14 31.63 31.49
C LEU A 304 -5.55 31.68 32.96
N VAL A 305 -6.83 31.49 33.24
CA VAL A 305 -7.34 31.36 34.62
C VAL A 305 -7.26 29.90 35.04
N VAL A 306 -6.56 29.61 36.15
CA VAL A 306 -6.38 28.26 36.67
C VAL A 306 -6.88 28.15 38.11
N ASP A 307 -7.28 26.95 38.53
CA ASP A 307 -7.61 26.65 39.92
C ASP A 307 -7.16 25.23 40.30
N GLY A 308 -6.66 25.06 41.53
CA GLY A 308 -6.17 23.79 42.06
C GLY A 308 -5.34 23.00 41.04
N LYS A 309 -5.78 21.78 40.74
CA LYS A 309 -5.19 20.95 39.67
C LYS A 309 -5.86 21.27 38.34
N THR A 310 -5.14 21.95 37.45
CA THR A 310 -5.64 22.37 36.14
C THR A 310 -4.83 21.71 35.02
N LYS A 311 -5.53 21.20 33.99
CA LYS A 311 -4.91 20.78 32.72
C LYS A 311 -4.63 22.02 31.88
N VAL A 312 -3.37 22.22 31.51
CA VAL A 312 -2.94 23.25 30.57
C VAL A 312 -2.59 22.54 29.27
N GLY A 313 -3.24 22.91 28.17
CA GLY A 313 -3.11 22.22 26.90
C GLY A 313 -3.86 22.96 25.79
N GLY A 314 -3.97 22.33 24.63
CA GLY A 314 -4.81 22.82 23.55
C GLY A 314 -4.69 22.00 22.27
N THR A 315 -4.79 22.67 21.13
CA THR A 315 -4.83 22.05 19.80
C THR A 315 -3.60 22.39 18.98
N THR A 316 -3.27 21.54 18.01
CA THR A 316 -2.11 21.73 17.16
C THR A 316 -2.31 21.12 15.77
N ASN A 317 -1.45 21.46 14.81
CA ASN A 317 -1.31 20.69 13.56
C ASN A 317 -0.02 19.84 13.51
N LEU A 318 0.71 19.71 14.61
CA LEU A 318 1.88 18.84 14.67
C LEU A 318 1.48 17.36 14.55
N ALA A 319 2.41 16.52 14.08
CA ALA A 319 2.21 15.08 13.98
C ALA A 319 1.91 14.46 15.36
N PRO A 320 0.98 13.49 15.43
CA PRO A 320 0.81 12.67 16.64
C PRO A 320 2.14 12.05 17.09
N GLY A 321 2.34 11.94 18.40
CA GLY A 321 3.61 11.51 19.00
C GLY A 321 4.63 12.64 19.20
N THR A 322 4.42 13.82 18.60
CA THR A 322 5.29 14.99 18.85
C THR A 322 5.24 15.37 20.32
N THR A 323 6.40 15.70 20.91
CA THR A 323 6.47 16.18 22.30
C THR A 323 6.51 17.70 22.35
N ILE A 324 5.78 18.28 23.30
CA ILE A 324 5.69 19.73 23.55
C ILE A 324 6.06 20.00 25.01
N ASN A 325 7.07 20.84 25.24
CA ASN A 325 7.49 21.28 26.56
C ASN A 325 6.65 22.47 27.02
N ILE A 326 5.87 22.26 28.08
CA ILE A 326 5.03 23.26 28.73
C ILE A 326 5.66 23.60 30.08
N SER A 327 5.84 24.89 30.38
CA SER A 327 6.26 25.32 31.71
C SER A 327 5.34 26.37 32.28
N ALA A 328 5.07 26.27 33.58
CA ALA A 328 4.45 27.33 34.37
C ALA A 328 5.50 27.91 35.32
N HIS A 329 5.71 29.22 35.28
CA HIS A 329 6.77 29.85 36.07
C HIS A 329 6.46 31.28 36.50
N ASP A 330 7.10 31.71 37.59
CA ASP A 330 7.07 33.07 38.13
C ASP A 330 8.43 33.39 38.75
N LYS A 331 8.92 34.62 38.57
CA LYS A 331 10.22 35.11 39.05
C LYS A 331 10.09 36.05 40.26
N GLY A 332 8.87 36.31 40.74
CA GLY A 332 8.59 37.17 41.88
C GLY A 332 8.94 36.57 43.25
N SER A 333 8.37 37.15 44.32
CA SER A 333 8.49 36.60 45.67
C SER A 333 7.84 35.21 45.72
N GLY A 334 8.59 34.21 46.18
CA GLY A 334 8.15 32.81 46.12
C GLY A 334 8.23 32.19 44.72
N ALA A 335 9.22 32.58 43.92
CA ALA A 335 9.47 32.11 42.55
C ALA A 335 9.35 30.58 42.39
N PHE A 336 8.87 30.16 41.22
CA PHE A 336 8.77 28.75 40.87
C PHE A 336 8.98 28.54 39.36
N PHE A 337 9.37 27.32 39.01
CA PHE A 337 9.47 26.87 37.63
C PHE A 337 9.05 25.39 37.58
N TRP A 338 7.93 25.12 36.92
CA TRP A 338 7.35 23.78 36.81
C TRP A 338 7.32 23.37 35.33
N PRO A 339 8.28 22.54 34.88
CA PRO A 339 8.26 21.99 33.54
C PRO A 339 7.43 20.70 33.47
N LYS A 340 6.73 20.50 32.36
CA LYS A 340 6.06 19.27 31.97
C LYS A 340 6.25 19.05 30.47
N THR A 341 6.23 17.80 30.05
CA THR A 341 6.19 17.43 28.63
C THR A 341 4.83 16.81 28.35
N ALA A 342 4.16 17.28 27.30
CA ALA A 342 2.94 16.71 26.77
C ALA A 342 3.24 16.04 25.43
N THR A 343 2.52 14.99 25.10
CA THR A 343 2.59 14.34 23.78
C THR A 343 1.34 14.69 22.99
N VAL A 344 1.52 15.02 21.72
CA VAL A 344 0.43 15.27 20.77
C VAL A 344 -0.28 13.94 20.51
N THR A 345 -1.58 13.92 20.72
CA THR A 345 -2.45 12.75 20.53
C THR A 345 -2.93 12.66 19.08
N GLU A 346 -3.61 11.55 18.73
CA GLU A 346 -4.16 11.32 17.39
C GLU A 346 -5.19 12.38 16.96
N ASP A 347 -5.91 12.98 17.91
CA ASP A 347 -6.86 14.09 17.67
C ASP A 347 -6.17 15.47 17.63
N ARG A 348 -4.84 15.48 17.56
CA ARG A 348 -3.98 16.67 17.58
C ARG A 348 -4.26 17.62 18.73
N THR A 349 -4.56 17.05 19.89
CA THR A 349 -4.56 17.76 21.16
C THR A 349 -3.29 17.48 21.95
N PHE A 350 -3.00 18.31 22.93
CA PHE A 350 -1.92 18.08 23.88
C PHE A 350 -2.30 18.68 25.22
N GLY A 351 -1.67 18.24 26.30
CA GLY A 351 -1.76 18.94 27.57
C GLY A 351 -1.08 18.23 28.73
N ALA A 352 -0.78 19.00 29.76
CA ALA A 352 -0.21 18.54 31.01
C ALA A 352 -0.94 19.15 32.20
N THR A 353 -1.07 18.36 33.27
CA THR A 353 -1.71 18.84 34.51
C THR A 353 -0.68 19.45 35.45
N PHE A 354 -0.99 20.64 35.93
CA PHE A 354 -0.24 21.39 36.93
C PHE A 354 -1.06 21.53 38.21
N ASP A 355 -0.39 21.57 39.36
CA ASP A 355 -1.02 21.74 40.67
C ASP A 355 -0.71 23.12 41.22
N PHE A 356 -1.69 24.03 41.08
CA PHE A 356 -1.64 25.41 41.55
C PHE A 356 -2.23 25.58 42.95
N SER A 357 -2.66 24.50 43.62
CA SER A 357 -3.33 24.59 44.93
C SER A 357 -2.47 25.20 46.05
N GLY A 358 -1.14 25.24 45.88
CA GLY A 358 -0.21 25.89 46.80
C GLY A 358 0.01 27.38 46.54
N LEU A 359 -0.65 27.97 45.54
CA LEU A 359 -0.50 29.38 45.18
C LEU A 359 -1.69 30.20 45.71
N GLU A 360 -1.40 31.44 46.12
CA GLU A 360 -2.42 32.37 46.56
C GLU A 360 -3.35 32.78 45.41
N SER A 361 -4.64 32.93 45.70
CA SER A 361 -5.63 33.51 44.79
C SER A 361 -5.17 34.88 44.25
N GLY A 362 -5.33 35.11 42.95
CA GLY A 362 -4.88 36.33 42.28
C GLY A 362 -3.39 36.36 41.96
N ARG A 363 -2.60 35.35 42.37
CA ARG A 363 -1.20 35.25 41.98
C ARG A 363 -1.07 35.10 40.47
N THR A 364 -0.21 35.91 39.87
CA THR A 364 0.11 35.87 38.44
C THR A 364 1.34 35.00 38.17
N PHE A 365 1.39 34.41 36.99
CA PHE A 365 2.51 33.60 36.52
C PHE A 365 2.54 33.61 34.98
N THR A 366 3.52 32.95 34.37
CA THR A 366 3.64 32.78 32.92
C THR A 366 3.56 31.30 32.57
N VAL A 367 2.74 30.97 31.59
CA VAL A 367 2.82 29.69 30.86
C VAL A 367 3.67 29.90 29.62
N GLU A 368 4.63 29.02 29.39
CA GLU A 368 5.53 29.07 28.23
C GLU A 368 5.55 27.71 27.54
N LEU A 369 5.28 27.71 26.23
CA LEU A 369 5.51 26.61 25.31
C LEU A 369 6.88 26.82 24.66
N ARG A 370 7.92 26.29 25.31
CA ARG A 370 9.30 26.64 24.99
C ARG A 370 9.70 26.28 23.56
N ASP A 371 9.20 25.15 23.07
CA ASP A 371 9.53 24.67 21.72
C ASP A 371 8.80 25.45 20.61
N GLN A 372 7.88 26.34 20.99
CA GLN A 372 7.00 27.09 20.07
C GLN A 372 7.15 28.61 20.20
N ASP A 373 8.08 29.08 21.05
CA ASP A 373 8.29 30.50 21.37
C ASP A 373 7.00 31.25 21.73
N GLN A 374 6.11 30.57 22.47
CA GLN A 374 4.80 31.11 22.86
C GLN A 374 4.70 31.25 24.37
N THR A 375 4.28 32.43 24.82
CA THR A 375 4.02 32.73 26.23
C THR A 375 2.59 33.23 26.43
N LEU A 376 1.96 32.81 27.52
CA LEU A 376 0.62 33.23 27.92
C LEU A 376 0.63 33.62 29.40
N PRO A 377 0.15 34.82 29.79
CA PRO A 377 0.01 35.15 31.20
C PRO A 377 -1.05 34.25 31.84
N GLY A 378 -0.81 33.86 33.09
CA GLY A 378 -1.72 33.06 33.90
C GLY A 378 -2.06 33.74 35.22
N VAL A 379 -3.22 33.42 35.77
CA VAL A 379 -3.65 33.88 37.10
C VAL A 379 -4.37 32.76 37.84
N VAL A 380 -4.07 32.62 39.13
CA VAL A 380 -4.82 31.72 40.01
C VAL A 380 -6.16 32.37 40.32
N ALA A 381 -7.25 31.64 40.06
CA ALA A 381 -8.60 32.13 40.30
C ALA A 381 -8.72 32.69 41.72
N SER A 382 -9.33 33.87 41.83
CA SER A 382 -9.75 34.35 43.13
C SER A 382 -10.83 33.40 43.63
N SER A 383 -10.64 32.84 44.83
CA SER A 383 -11.74 32.25 45.59
C SER A 383 -12.76 33.35 45.81
N SER A 384 -13.67 33.53 44.85
CA SER A 384 -14.92 34.21 45.11
C SER A 384 -15.55 33.41 46.24
N GLU A 385 -15.63 34.01 47.43
CA GLU A 385 -16.76 33.68 48.29
C GLU A 385 -17.99 33.68 47.39
N GLU A 386 -18.75 32.60 47.49
CA GLU A 386 -20.04 32.41 46.87
C GLU A 386 -20.80 33.74 46.82
N SER A 387 -20.75 34.43 45.68
CA SER A 387 -21.74 35.44 45.39
C SER A 387 -23.01 34.66 45.21
N THR A 388 -23.79 34.58 46.29
CA THR A 388 -25.16 34.09 46.32
C THR A 388 -25.92 34.79 45.19
N THR A 389 -25.93 34.16 44.01
CA THR A 389 -26.82 34.53 42.93
C THR A 389 -28.22 34.32 43.47
N THR A 390 -28.84 35.43 43.86
CA THR A 390 -30.26 35.48 44.14
C THR A 390 -30.96 35.11 42.84
N THR A 391 -31.42 33.86 42.75
CA THR A 391 -32.24 33.35 41.67
C THR A 391 -33.51 34.20 41.58
N THR A 392 -33.49 35.23 40.73
CA THR A 392 -34.70 35.93 40.35
C THR A 392 -35.36 35.07 39.28
N THR A 393 -36.31 34.25 39.71
CA THR A 393 -37.18 33.44 38.84
C THR A 393 -37.95 34.38 37.92
N THR A 394 -37.42 34.60 36.72
CA THR A 394 -38.18 35.22 35.63
C THR A 394 -38.84 34.08 34.88
N THR A 395 -40.13 33.88 35.14
CA THR A 395 -40.99 32.95 34.43
C THR A 395 -41.02 33.34 32.95
N THR A 396 -40.20 32.70 32.13
CA THR A 396 -40.27 32.82 30.67
C THR A 396 -41.27 31.77 30.18
N THR A 397 -42.41 32.23 29.67
CA THR A 397 -43.42 31.37 29.05
C THR A 397 -42.86 30.79 27.75
N THR A 398 -42.32 29.56 27.80
CA THR A 398 -41.94 28.82 26.60
C THR A 398 -43.21 28.41 25.86
N THR A 399 -43.49 29.07 24.73
CA THR A 399 -44.52 28.62 23.79
C THR A 399 -43.97 27.42 23.03
N THR A 400 -44.40 26.22 23.41
CA THR A 400 -44.06 24.99 22.70
C THR A 400 -44.76 24.98 21.35
N THR A 401 -44.03 25.29 20.28
CA THR A 401 -44.49 25.02 18.91
C THR A 401 -44.24 23.54 18.62
N THR A 402 -45.30 22.74 18.68
CA THR A 402 -45.29 21.34 18.26
C THR A 402 -45.16 21.28 16.73
N THR A 403 -43.97 21.04 16.21
CA THR A 403 -43.77 20.69 14.80
C THR A 403 -44.02 19.19 14.64
N THR A 404 -45.16 18.84 14.05
CA THR A 404 -45.49 17.46 13.67
C THR A 404 -44.63 17.03 12.49
N THR A 405 -43.54 16.31 12.75
CA THR A 405 -42.76 15.65 11.69
C THR A 405 -43.52 14.40 11.25
N THR A 406 -44.12 14.44 10.06
CA THR A 406 -44.73 13.27 9.41
C THR A 406 -43.62 12.39 8.85
N THR A 407 -43.36 11.24 9.47
CA THR A 407 -42.45 10.22 8.95
C THR A 407 -43.14 9.46 7.83
N THR A 408 -42.84 9.80 6.57
CA THR A 408 -43.28 9.03 5.40
C THR A 408 -42.26 7.92 5.12
N THR A 409 -42.58 6.70 5.54
CA THR A 409 -41.82 5.50 5.20
C THR A 409 -42.01 5.17 3.72
N THR A 410 -41.03 5.53 2.88
CA THR A 410 -41.00 5.13 1.47
C THR A 410 -40.16 3.86 1.34
N ASN A 411 -40.84 2.71 1.19
CA ASN A 411 -40.19 1.45 0.81
C ASN A 411 -39.67 1.57 -0.63
N THR A 412 -38.37 1.81 -0.79
CA THR A 412 -37.72 1.75 -2.11
C THR A 412 -37.14 0.35 -2.31
N SER A 413 -37.83 -0.43 -3.13
CA SER A 413 -37.30 -1.67 -3.71
C SER A 413 -36.36 -1.28 -4.86
N THR A 414 -35.06 -1.50 -4.70
CA THR A 414 -34.07 -1.34 -5.78
C THR A 414 -34.18 -2.53 -6.74
N THR A 415 -34.84 -2.30 -7.88
CA THR A 415 -34.75 -3.17 -9.06
C THR A 415 -33.65 -2.63 -9.98
N THR A 416 -32.53 -3.34 -10.06
CA THR A 416 -31.43 -3.01 -10.97
C THR A 416 -31.86 -3.27 -12.41
N THR A 417 -32.11 -2.20 -13.17
CA THR A 417 -32.41 -2.27 -14.60
C THR A 417 -31.17 -1.79 -15.37
N TYR A 418 -30.51 -2.69 -16.10
CA TYR A 418 -29.43 -2.33 -17.00
C TYR A 418 -30.01 -1.60 -18.21
N THR A 419 -29.66 -0.33 -18.38
CA THR A 419 -29.94 0.44 -19.59
C THR A 419 -28.68 0.47 -20.45
N THR A 420 -28.72 -0.27 -21.56
CA THR A 420 -27.72 -0.16 -22.63
C THR A 420 -27.90 1.18 -23.33
N THR A 421 -26.92 2.06 -23.22
CA THR A 421 -26.88 3.32 -23.96
C THR A 421 -26.26 3.06 -25.32
N THR A 422 -27.06 3.10 -26.37
CA THR A 422 -26.57 3.15 -27.75
C THR A 422 -26.17 4.59 -28.06
N GLU A 423 -24.87 4.83 -28.19
CA GLU A 423 -24.31 6.09 -28.64
C GLU A 423 -24.79 6.39 -30.07
N THR A 424 -25.60 7.45 -30.22
CA THR A 424 -26.05 7.96 -31.51
C THR A 424 -25.03 9.00 -31.98
N ALA A 425 -24.45 8.80 -33.17
CA ALA A 425 -23.53 9.74 -33.79
C ALA A 425 -24.16 11.14 -33.95
N PRO A 426 -23.35 12.23 -33.87
CA PRO A 426 -23.86 13.59 -33.96
C PRO A 426 -24.48 13.89 -35.35
N PRO A 427 -25.45 14.82 -35.42
CA PRO A 427 -26.06 15.20 -36.70
C PRO A 427 -25.04 15.95 -37.57
N VAL A 428 -24.81 15.44 -38.77
CA VAL A 428 -24.08 16.14 -39.83
C VAL A 428 -24.94 17.30 -40.33
N THR A 429 -24.45 18.52 -40.16
CA THR A 429 -25.05 19.71 -40.77
C THR A 429 -24.62 19.77 -42.24
N THR A 430 -25.54 19.52 -43.16
CA THR A 430 -25.33 19.71 -44.60
C THR A 430 -25.41 21.20 -44.94
N GLN A 431 -24.26 21.79 -45.28
CA GLN A 431 -24.24 23.05 -46.02
C GLN A 431 -24.59 22.77 -47.49
N GLN A 432 -25.53 23.56 -47.99
CA GLN A 432 -25.91 23.93 -49.37
C GLN A 432 -25.35 23.10 -50.57
N PRO A 433 -26.19 22.70 -51.56
CA PRO A 433 -25.74 21.88 -52.68
C PRO A 433 -24.81 22.65 -53.62
N ILE A 434 -23.63 22.10 -53.87
CA ILE A 434 -22.71 22.52 -54.93
C ILE A 434 -23.22 22.02 -56.29
N THR A 435 -23.41 22.96 -57.21
CA THR A 435 -23.74 22.70 -58.62
C THR A 435 -22.57 21.99 -59.29
N ALA A 436 -22.82 20.83 -59.92
CA ALA A 436 -21.83 20.09 -60.66
C ALA A 436 -21.32 20.90 -61.87
N GLN A 437 -20.05 21.28 -61.85
CA GLN A 437 -19.33 21.68 -63.05
C GLN A 437 -18.66 20.43 -63.64
N SER A 438 -19.00 20.13 -64.88
CA SER A 438 -18.36 19.11 -65.70
C SER A 438 -16.88 19.42 -65.88
N VAL A 439 -16.01 18.47 -65.52
CA VAL A 439 -14.60 18.49 -65.92
C VAL A 439 -14.28 17.21 -66.67
N SER A 440 -13.55 17.42 -67.75
CA SER A 440 -13.28 16.58 -68.90
C SER A 440 -12.54 15.27 -68.62
N LYS A 441 -12.73 14.35 -69.58
CA LYS A 441 -11.86 13.22 -69.92
C LYS A 441 -10.40 13.62 -69.76
N ASP A 442 -9.75 13.12 -68.72
CA ASP A 442 -8.43 12.49 -68.74
C ASP A 442 -8.12 12.02 -67.31
N GLY A 443 -8.01 10.71 -67.15
CA GLY A 443 -7.76 10.08 -65.86
C GLY A 443 -6.38 10.42 -65.32
N LEU A 444 -6.31 10.77 -64.03
CA LEU A 444 -5.07 10.78 -63.27
C LEU A 444 -4.86 9.42 -62.58
N PRO A 445 -3.61 8.94 -62.50
CA PRO A 445 -3.28 7.55 -62.21
C PRO A 445 -3.24 7.30 -60.70
N GLY A 446 -3.71 6.14 -60.25
CA GLY A 446 -3.26 5.61 -58.96
C GLY A 446 -4.19 4.69 -58.18
N PHE A 447 -5.51 4.69 -58.39
CA PHE A 447 -6.38 3.83 -57.58
C PHE A 447 -7.50 3.22 -58.42
N GLY A 448 -7.30 1.94 -58.76
CA GLY A 448 -8.30 1.08 -59.36
C GLY A 448 -9.43 0.71 -58.39
N ILE A 449 -10.57 0.40 -58.98
CA ILE A 449 -11.87 -0.04 -58.43
C ILE A 449 -11.77 -1.41 -57.69
N PRO A 450 -12.72 -1.77 -56.79
CA PRO A 450 -12.51 -2.60 -55.60
C PRO A 450 -12.87 -4.09 -55.78
N VAL A 451 -12.49 -4.92 -54.79
CA VAL A 451 -12.94 -6.32 -54.63
C VAL A 451 -13.76 -6.47 -53.34
N ALA A 452 -14.77 -7.34 -53.43
CA ALA A 452 -15.96 -7.44 -52.59
C ALA A 452 -15.96 -8.64 -51.60
N LEU A 453 -16.86 -8.55 -50.61
CA LEU A 453 -17.73 -9.60 -50.00
C LEU A 453 -17.15 -10.79 -49.18
N VAL A 454 -17.99 -11.20 -48.20
CA VAL A 454 -17.99 -12.42 -47.31
C VAL A 454 -17.25 -12.18 -45.96
N ALA A 455 -17.81 -12.36 -44.74
CA ALA A 455 -18.83 -13.29 -44.24
C ALA A 455 -19.69 -12.69 -43.11
N LEU A 456 -21.01 -12.70 -43.32
CA LEU A 456 -22.06 -12.48 -42.32
C LEU A 456 -22.68 -13.84 -41.98
N ALA A 457 -22.06 -14.61 -41.08
CA ALA A 457 -22.64 -15.86 -40.55
C ALA A 457 -21.86 -16.38 -39.32
N ALA A 458 -22.14 -15.87 -38.12
CA ALA A 458 -21.76 -16.54 -36.86
C ALA A 458 -22.62 -16.17 -35.64
N ALA A 459 -23.63 -15.29 -35.76
CA ALA A 459 -24.40 -14.81 -34.60
C ALA A 459 -25.85 -15.34 -34.53
N ALA A 460 -26.21 -16.38 -35.29
CA ALA A 460 -27.58 -16.89 -35.37
C ALA A 460 -27.85 -18.23 -34.64
N VAL A 461 -26.87 -18.81 -33.92
CA VAL A 461 -27.04 -20.15 -33.29
C VAL A 461 -27.10 -20.14 -31.75
N LEU A 462 -26.88 -19.00 -31.08
CA LEU A 462 -26.84 -18.95 -29.61
C LEU A 462 -28.05 -18.28 -28.94
N VAL A 463 -29.20 -18.24 -29.62
CA VAL A 463 -30.47 -17.70 -29.07
C VAL A 463 -31.53 -18.78 -28.82
N VAL A 464 -31.32 -20.04 -29.24
CA VAL A 464 -32.35 -21.09 -29.12
C VAL A 464 -32.15 -22.05 -27.94
N ARG A 465 -31.10 -21.91 -27.11
CA ARG A 465 -30.85 -22.90 -26.02
C ARG A 465 -30.75 -22.38 -24.59
N ARG A 466 -31.31 -21.20 -24.29
CA ARG A 466 -31.51 -20.76 -22.89
C ARG A 466 -32.98 -20.54 -22.48
N ALA A 467 -33.92 -21.05 -23.27
CA ALA A 467 -35.30 -21.21 -22.85
C ALA A 467 -35.51 -22.67 -22.37
N GLN A 468 -34.92 -23.01 -21.23
CA GLN A 468 -35.36 -24.06 -20.30
C GLN A 468 -34.32 -24.20 -19.18
N TRP A 469 -34.76 -23.84 -17.97
CA TRP A 469 -34.16 -23.96 -16.63
C TRP A 469 -33.46 -22.70 -16.11
#